data_AF-A0A930EXY2-F1
#
_entry.id   AF-A0A930EXY2-F1
#
_cell.length_a   1.000
_cell.length_b   1.000
_cell.length_c   1.000
_cell.angle_alpha   90.00
_cell.angle_beta   90.00
_cell.angle_gamma   90.00
#
_symmetry.space_group_name_H-M   'P 1'
#
loop_
_entity.id
_entity.type
_entity.pdbx_description
1 polymer ?
#
loop_
_entity_poly.entity_id
_entity_poly.type
_entity_poly.pdbx_seq_one_letter_code
_entity_poly.pdbx_strand_id
1 'polypeptide(L)'
;MSNMNPVTLQKIDTLRENYLKDEKARVVRNALVKNDIGTISRNFDAERNNPNIFSIDLKTMPVTNQYQSGRCWIFSSMNVLRELIAKKYNMAEFELSQNYIAFYDKLEKANWFMECTLQEIDSPVGSDNMRFLLEWAVGDGGQWNMLVSLVKKYGIAPKSAMPDTYQGSHTAKMNAILNRRLRKFVVDSRKLAQAGKKDEIPALKETALKEIYGLIASCFGLPPQEFTFEYNDKDGNYHAEYNVKPLDFYANLGIDLSDYISVIHGPTEDKPFHKTYTVKYLGNVVDGEQIKLLNVPMDELKAAAIAQMKDGYPVWFGCDCGKDADRDTGLW
;
A
#
# COMPACT_ATOMS: atom_id res chain seq x y z
N MET A 1 4.61 24.68 32.12
CA MET A 1 6.02 25.08 31.79
C MET A 1 6.86 25.34 33.04
N SER A 2 6.43 24.95 34.25
CA SER A 2 7.30 24.93 35.43
C SER A 2 8.20 23.68 35.39
N ASN A 3 9.48 23.85 35.71
CA ASN A 3 10.58 22.86 35.66
C ASN A 3 11.11 22.46 34.27
N MET A 4 11.28 23.44 33.37
CA MET A 4 12.12 23.21 32.17
C MET A 4 13.58 23.50 32.51
N ASN A 5 14.45 22.52 32.34
CA ASN A 5 15.90 22.67 32.56
C ASN A 5 16.58 22.99 31.22
N PRO A 6 17.06 24.23 31.00
CA PRO A 6 17.74 24.58 29.76
C PRO A 6 19.11 23.90 29.67
N VAL A 7 19.55 23.65 28.43
CA VAL A 7 20.94 23.27 28.18
C VAL A 7 21.81 24.52 28.37
N THR A 8 22.53 24.59 29.48
CA THR A 8 23.40 25.72 29.81
C THR A 8 24.73 25.66 29.06
N LEU A 9 25.40 26.81 28.89
CA LEU A 9 26.75 26.86 28.30
C LEU A 9 27.74 25.98 29.07
N GLN A 10 27.71 26.02 30.40
CA GLN A 10 28.52 25.14 31.25
C GLN A 10 28.27 23.65 30.98
N LYS A 11 27.01 23.27 30.72
CA LYS A 11 26.68 21.89 30.36
C LYS A 11 27.25 21.53 28.99
N ILE A 12 27.21 22.45 28.01
CA ILE A 12 27.81 22.26 26.68
C ILE A 12 29.32 22.09 26.79
N ASP A 13 30.01 22.92 27.58
CA ASP A 13 31.45 22.82 27.78
C ASP A 13 31.83 21.46 28.38
N THR A 14 31.10 21.02 29.41
CA THR A 14 31.29 19.69 30.00
C THR A 14 31.06 18.56 28.98
N LEU A 15 30.01 18.65 28.16
CA LEU A 15 29.74 17.66 27.11
C LEU A 15 30.85 17.63 26.06
N ARG A 16 31.36 18.80 25.66
CA ARG A 16 32.46 18.94 24.69
C ARG A 16 33.75 18.34 25.25
N GLU A 17 34.11 18.64 26.48
CA GLU A 17 35.30 18.08 27.13
C GLU A 17 35.23 16.55 27.20
N ASN A 18 34.07 16.00 27.58
CA ASN A 18 33.85 14.55 27.61
C ASN A 18 33.98 13.93 26.21
N TYR A 19 33.39 14.56 25.20
CA TYR A 19 33.49 14.09 23.81
C TYR A 19 34.93 14.12 23.29
N LEU A 20 35.70 15.16 23.60
CA LEU A 20 37.10 15.28 23.17
C LEU A 20 38.04 14.27 23.84
N LYS A 21 37.68 13.74 25.02
CA LYS A 21 38.41 12.67 25.71
C LYS A 21 38.12 11.27 25.15
N ASP A 22 37.05 11.10 24.38
CA ASP A 22 36.70 9.81 23.76
C ASP A 22 37.42 9.66 22.39
N GLU A 23 38.46 8.83 22.37
CA GLU A 23 39.22 8.56 21.16
C GLU A 23 38.39 7.88 20.06
N LYS A 24 37.42 7.03 20.44
CA LYS A 24 36.52 6.37 19.48
C LYS A 24 35.60 7.41 18.86
N ALA A 25 35.05 8.33 19.65
CA ALA A 25 34.23 9.42 19.16
C ALA A 25 35.00 10.28 18.15
N ARG A 26 36.30 10.55 18.37
CA ARG A 26 37.15 11.26 17.40
C ARG A 26 37.28 10.51 16.07
N VAL A 27 37.51 9.20 16.09
CA VAL A 27 37.61 8.38 14.87
C VAL A 27 36.28 8.38 14.10
N VAL A 28 35.18 8.11 14.81
CA VAL A 28 33.82 8.11 14.23
C VAL A 28 33.49 9.48 13.63
N ARG A 29 33.81 10.58 14.34
CA ARG A 29 33.65 11.94 13.81
C ARG A 29 34.38 12.12 12.50
N ASN A 30 35.66 11.77 12.45
CA ASN A 30 36.48 11.97 11.25
C ASN A 30 35.99 11.16 10.05
N ALA A 31 35.38 9.99 10.29
CA ALA A 31 34.71 9.22 9.25
C ALA A 31 33.39 9.90 8.81
N LEU A 32 32.51 10.25 9.74
CA LEU A 32 31.19 10.81 9.46
C LEU A 32 31.21 12.20 8.84
N VAL A 33 32.21 13.04 9.12
CA VAL A 33 32.27 14.39 8.51
C VAL A 33 32.42 14.37 6.99
N LYS A 34 32.82 13.23 6.40
CA LYS A 34 33.02 13.07 4.96
C LYS A 34 32.09 12.03 4.32
N ASN A 35 31.47 11.16 5.10
CA ASN A 35 30.74 9.98 4.60
C ASN A 35 29.32 9.92 5.16
N ASP A 36 28.43 9.24 4.42
CA ASP A 36 27.10 8.89 4.92
C ASP A 36 27.19 7.88 6.07
N ILE A 37 26.28 7.99 7.04
CA ILE A 37 26.26 7.12 8.22
C ILE A 37 25.96 5.67 7.86
N GLY A 38 25.08 5.41 6.88
CA GLY A 38 24.74 4.08 6.40
C GLY A 38 25.93 3.38 5.76
N THR A 39 26.74 4.10 4.98
CA THR A 39 27.97 3.56 4.39
C THR A 39 28.95 3.07 5.46
N ILE A 40 29.17 3.84 6.53
CA ILE A 40 30.19 3.49 7.53
C ILE A 40 29.67 2.55 8.63
N SER A 41 28.35 2.44 8.80
CA SER A 41 27.72 1.54 9.79
C SER A 41 27.42 0.16 9.22
N ARG A 42 27.70 -0.06 7.93
CA ARG A 42 27.54 -1.34 7.25
C ARG A 42 28.33 -2.44 7.95
N ASN A 43 27.64 -3.52 8.30
CA ASN A 43 28.27 -4.71 8.86
C ASN A 43 28.78 -5.61 7.71
N PHE A 44 30.10 -5.65 7.53
CA PHE A 44 30.75 -6.49 6.51
C PHE A 44 30.34 -7.97 6.62
N ASP A 45 30.18 -8.50 7.83
CA ASP A 45 29.81 -9.90 8.05
C ASP A 45 28.33 -10.19 7.74
N ALA A 46 27.49 -9.17 7.60
CA ALA A 46 26.06 -9.36 7.33
C ALA A 46 25.81 -10.06 5.99
N GLU A 47 26.54 -9.69 4.93
CA GLU A 47 26.46 -10.37 3.63
C GLU A 47 26.82 -11.86 3.75
N ARG A 48 27.92 -12.16 4.46
CA ARG A 48 28.39 -13.54 4.67
C ARG A 48 27.38 -14.37 5.46
N ASN A 49 26.70 -13.77 6.43
CA ASN A 49 25.77 -14.45 7.33
C ASN A 49 24.35 -14.59 6.74
N ASN A 50 24.04 -13.88 5.66
CA ASN A 50 22.73 -13.90 4.99
C ASN A 50 22.86 -14.27 3.51
N PRO A 51 23.32 -15.50 3.18
CA PRO A 51 23.37 -15.93 1.79
C PRO A 51 21.96 -16.06 1.20
N ASN A 52 21.79 -15.66 -0.06
CA ASN A 52 20.54 -15.83 -0.83
C ASN A 52 20.33 -17.29 -1.27
N ILE A 53 20.33 -18.23 -0.32
CA ILE A 53 20.19 -19.66 -0.53
C ILE A 53 19.16 -20.18 0.47
N PHE A 54 18.00 -20.60 -0.03
CA PHE A 54 16.86 -20.99 0.79
C PHE A 54 16.51 -22.46 0.60
N SER A 55 16.18 -23.15 1.70
CA SER A 55 15.73 -24.56 1.66
C SER A 55 14.32 -24.73 1.08
N ILE A 56 13.51 -23.67 1.16
CA ILE A 56 12.23 -23.53 0.48
C ILE A 56 12.39 -22.33 -0.45
N ASP A 57 12.45 -22.59 -1.76
CA ASP A 57 12.64 -21.58 -2.79
C ASP A 57 11.56 -21.73 -3.86
N LEU A 58 10.55 -20.86 -3.81
CA LEU A 58 9.48 -20.81 -4.79
C LEU A 58 9.99 -20.14 -6.05
N LYS A 59 9.99 -20.87 -7.17
CA LYS A 59 10.35 -20.29 -8.48
C LYS A 59 9.22 -19.36 -8.94
N THR A 60 9.47 -18.06 -8.84
CA THR A 60 8.55 -16.99 -9.26
C THR A 60 9.01 -16.30 -10.54
N MET A 61 8.07 -15.63 -11.21
CA MET A 61 8.33 -14.81 -12.40
C MET A 61 9.23 -13.59 -12.12
N PRO A 62 9.78 -12.93 -13.16
CA PRO A 62 10.58 -11.71 -13.02
C PRO A 62 9.89 -10.62 -12.19
N VAL A 63 10.70 -9.81 -11.51
CA VAL A 63 10.23 -8.74 -10.63
C VAL A 63 9.43 -7.67 -11.38
N THR A 64 8.46 -7.08 -10.70
CA THR A 64 7.67 -5.94 -11.18
C THR A 64 8.19 -4.62 -10.60
N ASN A 65 7.98 -3.49 -11.29
CA ASN A 65 8.43 -2.18 -10.83
C ASN A 65 7.26 -1.19 -10.67
N GLN A 66 7.05 -0.69 -9.46
CA GLN A 66 5.99 0.28 -9.15
C GLN A 66 6.39 1.74 -9.43
N TYR A 67 7.66 2.00 -9.78
CA TYR A 67 8.22 3.33 -10.02
C TYR A 67 7.97 4.30 -8.86
N GLN A 68 7.68 5.57 -9.16
CA GLN A 68 7.47 6.65 -8.20
C GLN A 68 6.00 6.71 -7.75
N SER A 69 5.49 5.57 -7.28
CA SER A 69 4.13 5.43 -6.75
C SER A 69 4.12 4.63 -5.44
N GLY A 70 3.12 4.85 -4.58
CA GLY A 70 2.94 4.11 -3.33
C GLY A 70 2.10 2.83 -3.48
N ARG A 71 2.20 2.15 -4.63
CA ARG A 71 1.34 1.01 -5.02
C ARG A 71 1.87 -0.36 -4.57
N CYS A 72 2.82 -0.42 -3.65
CA CYS A 72 3.48 -1.66 -3.23
C CYS A 72 2.50 -2.79 -2.86
N TRP A 73 1.42 -2.46 -2.17
CA TRP A 73 0.37 -3.40 -1.79
C TRP A 73 -0.39 -4.00 -2.99
N ILE A 74 -0.62 -3.21 -4.06
CA ILE A 74 -1.21 -3.69 -5.31
C ILE A 74 -0.20 -4.62 -6.00
N PHE A 75 1.04 -4.17 -6.17
CA PHE A 75 2.08 -4.94 -6.86
C PHE A 75 2.35 -6.29 -6.18
N SER A 76 2.56 -6.29 -4.86
CA SER A 76 2.77 -7.51 -4.08
C SER A 76 1.56 -8.45 -4.15
N SER A 77 0.33 -7.93 -4.09
CA SER A 77 -0.86 -8.79 -4.18
C SER A 77 -1.07 -9.36 -5.58
N MET A 78 -0.86 -8.54 -6.62
CA MET A 78 -0.90 -9.00 -8.02
C MET A 78 0.24 -10.00 -8.31
N ASN A 79 1.38 -9.87 -7.62
CA ASN A 79 2.47 -10.85 -7.71
C ASN A 79 2.07 -12.20 -7.11
N VAL A 80 1.27 -12.24 -6.04
CA VAL A 80 0.68 -13.51 -5.57
C VAL A 80 -0.28 -14.09 -6.61
N LEU A 81 -1.21 -13.27 -7.10
CA LEU A 81 -2.24 -13.72 -8.05
C LEU A 81 -1.67 -14.20 -9.38
N ARG A 82 -0.69 -13.49 -9.95
CA ARG A 82 -0.12 -13.87 -11.25
C ARG A 82 0.56 -15.23 -11.22
N GLU A 83 1.16 -15.66 -10.10
CA GLU A 83 1.77 -16.99 -9.99
C GLU A 83 0.70 -18.09 -10.04
N LEU A 84 -0.46 -17.84 -9.41
CA LEU A 84 -1.62 -18.75 -9.48
C LEU A 84 -2.17 -18.85 -10.91
N ILE A 85 -2.28 -17.70 -11.59
CA ILE A 85 -2.75 -17.61 -12.98
C ILE A 85 -1.77 -18.32 -13.92
N ALA A 86 -0.48 -18.01 -13.81
CA ALA A 86 0.55 -18.59 -14.67
C ALA A 86 0.65 -20.11 -14.48
N LYS A 87 0.47 -20.62 -13.26
CA LYS A 87 0.38 -22.07 -13.00
C LYS A 87 -0.85 -22.68 -13.68
N LYS A 88 -2.02 -22.02 -13.58
CA LYS A 88 -3.28 -22.50 -14.17
C LYS A 88 -3.24 -22.58 -15.69
N TYR A 89 -2.71 -21.54 -16.34
CA TYR A 89 -2.67 -21.40 -17.80
C TYR A 89 -1.34 -21.83 -18.42
N ASN A 90 -0.45 -22.47 -17.64
CA ASN A 90 0.87 -22.91 -18.08
C ASN A 90 1.70 -21.79 -18.76
N MET A 91 1.70 -20.58 -18.19
CA MET A 91 2.40 -19.40 -18.74
C MET A 91 3.83 -19.29 -18.19
N ALA A 92 4.77 -18.87 -19.03
CA ALA A 92 6.14 -18.56 -18.62
C ALA A 92 6.23 -17.20 -17.91
N GLU A 93 5.56 -16.19 -18.47
CA GLU A 93 5.51 -14.83 -17.94
C GLU A 93 4.10 -14.27 -18.08
N PHE A 94 3.63 -13.62 -17.03
CA PHE A 94 2.32 -12.97 -17.01
C PHE A 94 2.34 -11.83 -15.99
N GLU A 95 1.66 -10.73 -16.29
CA GLU A 95 1.48 -9.63 -15.37
C GLU A 95 0.04 -9.13 -15.41
N LEU A 96 -0.54 -8.91 -14.24
CA LEU A 96 -1.83 -8.24 -14.09
C LEU A 96 -1.65 -6.72 -14.16
N SER A 97 -2.67 -6.01 -14.61
CA SER A 97 -2.68 -4.56 -14.63
C SER A 97 -2.82 -3.99 -13.21
N GLN A 98 -1.71 -3.53 -12.64
CA GLN A 98 -1.74 -2.75 -11.41
C GLN A 98 -2.38 -1.37 -11.63
N ASN A 99 -2.32 -0.86 -12.86
CA ASN A 99 -2.93 0.40 -13.28
C ASN A 99 -4.48 0.31 -13.22
N TYR A 100 -5.06 -0.83 -13.61
CA TYR A 100 -6.49 -1.13 -13.49
C TYR A 100 -6.98 -1.06 -12.05
N ILE A 101 -6.29 -1.76 -11.14
CA ILE A 101 -6.64 -1.75 -9.71
C ILE A 101 -6.44 -0.36 -9.11
N ALA A 102 -5.35 0.34 -9.47
CA ALA A 102 -5.07 1.68 -8.97
C ALA A 102 -6.14 2.71 -9.41
N PHE A 103 -6.70 2.58 -10.62
CA PHE A 103 -7.81 3.43 -11.07
C PHE A 103 -9.00 3.32 -10.12
N TYR A 104 -9.48 2.09 -9.89
CA TYR A 104 -10.69 1.86 -9.08
C TYR A 104 -10.42 2.15 -7.60
N ASP A 105 -9.24 1.83 -7.10
CA ASP A 105 -8.84 2.17 -5.74
C ASP A 105 -8.91 3.68 -5.49
N LYS A 106 -8.42 4.50 -6.43
CA LYS A 106 -8.47 5.96 -6.29
C LYS A 106 -9.89 6.50 -6.31
N LEU A 107 -10.72 5.97 -7.21
CA LEU A 107 -12.11 6.38 -7.33
C LEU A 107 -12.90 6.03 -6.07
N GLU A 108 -12.75 4.79 -5.60
CA GLU A 108 -13.46 4.31 -4.41
C GLU A 108 -12.95 4.98 -3.14
N LYS A 109 -11.63 5.14 -2.96
CA LYS A 109 -11.08 5.92 -1.83
C LYS A 109 -11.58 7.36 -1.79
N ALA A 110 -11.73 8.00 -2.95
CA ALA A 110 -12.30 9.34 -3.01
C ALA A 110 -13.75 9.36 -2.50
N ASN A 111 -14.56 8.39 -2.91
CA ASN A 111 -15.92 8.21 -2.42
C ASN A 111 -15.95 7.90 -0.90
N TRP A 112 -15.14 6.94 -0.45
CA TRP A 112 -14.98 6.57 0.97
C TRP A 112 -14.57 7.75 1.83
N PHE A 113 -13.58 8.54 1.40
CA PHE A 113 -13.17 9.75 2.11
C PHE A 113 -14.33 10.74 2.26
N MET A 114 -15.09 10.98 1.18
CA MET A 114 -16.25 11.87 1.24
C MET A 114 -17.27 11.35 2.26
N GLU A 115 -17.63 10.06 2.21
CA GLU A 115 -18.53 9.43 3.19
C GLU A 115 -18.04 9.55 4.63
N CYS A 116 -16.76 9.27 4.89
CA CYS A 116 -16.17 9.40 6.23
C CYS A 116 -16.25 10.84 6.74
N THR A 117 -15.99 11.83 5.88
CA THR A 117 -16.08 13.25 6.27
C THR A 117 -17.52 13.73 6.47
N LEU A 118 -18.49 13.12 5.78
CA LEU A 118 -19.91 13.38 6.00
C LEU A 118 -20.40 12.79 7.33
N GLN A 119 -19.86 11.64 7.77
CA GLN A 119 -20.13 11.13 9.12
C GLN A 119 -19.61 12.07 10.22
N GLU A 120 -18.58 12.85 9.93
CA GLU A 120 -17.97 13.83 10.84
C GLU A 120 -18.40 15.28 10.53
N ILE A 121 -19.51 15.46 9.78
CA ILE A 121 -19.99 16.79 9.32
C ILE A 121 -20.26 17.75 10.48
N ASP A 122 -20.77 17.23 11.61
CA ASP A 122 -21.12 18.02 12.79
C ASP A 122 -19.97 18.09 13.82
N SER A 123 -18.92 17.27 13.67
CA SER A 123 -17.72 17.31 14.51
C SER A 123 -16.88 18.55 14.23
N PRO A 124 -16.15 19.12 15.21
CA PRO A 124 -15.19 20.19 14.95
C PRO A 124 -14.13 19.79 13.92
N VAL A 125 -13.76 20.69 13.00
CA VAL A 125 -12.70 20.42 11.99
C VAL A 125 -11.36 20.06 12.64
N GLY A 126 -11.10 20.55 13.85
CA GLY A 126 -9.90 20.25 14.62
C GLY A 126 -9.99 18.99 15.49
N SER A 127 -11.06 18.18 15.38
CA SER A 127 -11.14 16.89 16.09
C SER A 127 -10.08 15.92 15.58
N ASP A 128 -9.72 14.92 16.40
CA ASP A 128 -8.71 13.94 16.01
C ASP A 128 -9.11 13.15 14.76
N ASN A 129 -10.39 12.79 14.63
CA ASN A 129 -10.92 12.13 13.43
C ASN A 129 -10.78 13.01 12.17
N MET A 130 -11.16 14.29 12.26
CA MET A 130 -11.07 15.20 11.12
C MET A 130 -9.62 15.53 10.76
N ARG A 131 -8.73 15.66 11.76
CA ARG A 131 -7.28 15.80 11.53
C ARG A 131 -6.73 14.60 10.79
N PHE A 132 -7.03 13.39 11.27
CA PHE A 132 -6.61 12.14 10.63
C PHE A 132 -7.09 12.05 9.17
N LEU A 133 -8.39 12.28 8.93
CA LEU A 133 -8.95 12.26 7.57
C LEU A 133 -8.28 13.29 6.66
N LEU A 134 -8.10 14.53 7.13
CA LEU A 134 -7.61 15.64 6.30
C LEU A 134 -6.09 15.62 6.05
N GLU A 135 -5.31 15.00 6.92
CA GLU A 135 -3.84 14.97 6.83
C GLU A 135 -3.38 14.38 5.49
N TRP A 136 -3.87 13.18 5.17
CA TRP A 136 -3.47 12.47 3.96
C TRP A 136 -4.58 12.35 2.90
N ALA A 137 -5.85 12.60 3.28
CA ALA A 137 -7.02 12.39 2.43
C ALA A 137 -6.93 11.05 1.67
N VAL A 138 -6.66 11.06 0.36
CA VAL A 138 -6.46 9.85 -0.44
C VAL A 138 -4.98 9.69 -0.80
N GLY A 139 -4.38 8.58 -0.33
CA GLY A 139 -3.04 8.11 -0.68
C GLY A 139 -3.05 6.88 -1.59
N ASP A 140 -1.87 6.44 -2.04
CA ASP A 140 -1.73 5.24 -2.89
C ASP A 140 -1.81 3.94 -2.10
N GLY A 141 -1.29 3.93 -0.86
CA GLY A 141 -1.16 2.73 -0.04
C GLY A 141 -2.50 2.12 0.37
N GLY A 142 -2.51 0.83 0.68
CA GLY A 142 -3.70 0.07 1.05
C GLY A 142 -3.34 -1.22 1.76
N GLN A 143 -4.35 -2.04 2.02
CA GLN A 143 -4.26 -3.30 2.77
C GLN A 143 -4.84 -4.44 1.95
N TRP A 144 -4.56 -5.69 2.34
CA TRP A 144 -5.08 -6.87 1.65
C TRP A 144 -6.61 -6.84 1.45
N ASN A 145 -7.40 -6.60 2.51
CA ASN A 145 -8.87 -6.57 2.38
C ASN A 145 -9.38 -5.49 1.40
N MET A 146 -8.65 -4.38 1.26
CA MET A 146 -8.98 -3.34 0.27
C MET A 146 -8.79 -3.84 -1.16
N LEU A 147 -7.85 -4.76 -1.38
CA LEU A 147 -7.64 -5.40 -2.66
C LEU A 147 -8.79 -6.36 -2.96
N VAL A 148 -9.14 -7.19 -1.97
CA VAL A 148 -10.25 -8.15 -2.09
C VAL A 148 -11.53 -7.43 -2.50
N SER A 149 -11.84 -6.30 -1.87
CA SER A 149 -12.99 -5.46 -2.24
C SER A 149 -12.96 -5.00 -3.69
N LEU A 150 -11.79 -4.55 -4.19
CA LEU A 150 -11.66 -4.08 -5.57
C LEU A 150 -11.78 -5.23 -6.57
N VAL A 151 -11.12 -6.36 -6.31
CA VAL A 151 -11.16 -7.54 -7.19
C VAL A 151 -12.55 -8.14 -7.24
N LYS A 152 -13.27 -8.22 -6.11
CA LYS A 152 -14.65 -8.71 -6.09
C LYS A 152 -15.62 -7.78 -6.84
N LYS A 153 -15.39 -6.46 -6.78
CA LYS A 153 -16.29 -5.46 -7.39
C LYS A 153 -16.02 -5.22 -8.87
N TYR A 154 -14.75 -5.24 -9.27
CA TYR A 154 -14.31 -4.85 -10.62
C TYR A 154 -13.57 -5.95 -11.37
N GLY A 155 -13.19 -7.04 -10.71
CA GLY A 155 -12.36 -8.08 -11.31
C GLY A 155 -10.91 -7.66 -11.48
N ILE A 156 -10.23 -8.31 -12.42
CA ILE A 156 -8.83 -8.04 -12.76
C ILE A 156 -8.65 -8.08 -14.28
N ALA A 157 -7.57 -7.49 -14.77
CA ALA A 157 -7.23 -7.48 -16.19
C ALA A 157 -5.73 -7.76 -16.40
N PRO A 158 -5.32 -8.38 -17.52
CA PRO A 158 -3.92 -8.45 -17.93
C PRO A 158 -3.31 -7.06 -18.10
N LYS A 159 -1.99 -6.93 -17.87
CA LYS A 159 -1.26 -5.68 -18.10
C LYS A 159 -1.34 -5.20 -19.55
N SER A 160 -1.44 -6.12 -20.51
CA SER A 160 -1.65 -5.80 -21.92
C SER A 160 -2.98 -5.10 -22.20
N ALA A 161 -4.03 -5.39 -21.42
CA ALA A 161 -5.34 -4.77 -21.57
C ALA A 161 -5.40 -3.34 -20.98
N MET A 162 -4.60 -3.06 -19.95
CA MET A 162 -4.47 -1.71 -19.38
C MET A 162 -3.03 -1.48 -18.89
N PRO A 163 -2.12 -1.00 -19.75
CA PRO A 163 -0.74 -0.76 -19.37
C PRO A 163 -0.63 0.41 -18.37
N ASP A 164 0.51 0.53 -17.71
CA ASP A 164 0.82 1.70 -16.89
C ASP A 164 0.90 2.97 -17.74
N THR A 165 0.45 4.09 -17.16
CA THR A 165 0.66 5.43 -17.70
C THR A 165 1.78 6.14 -16.97
N TYR A 166 2.19 7.30 -17.48
CA TYR A 166 3.13 8.17 -16.77
C TYR A 166 2.63 8.50 -15.36
N GLN A 167 1.36 8.93 -15.22
CA GLN A 167 0.79 9.30 -13.93
C GLN A 167 0.54 8.08 -13.02
N GLY A 168 0.20 6.92 -13.59
CA GLY A 168 0.15 5.66 -12.84
C GLY A 168 1.49 5.33 -12.18
N SER A 169 2.59 5.66 -12.86
CA SER A 169 3.96 5.44 -12.38
C SER A 169 4.56 6.61 -11.57
N HIS A 170 3.90 7.78 -11.52
CA HIS A 170 4.40 9.04 -10.93
C HIS A 170 3.27 9.82 -10.24
N THR A 171 2.66 9.25 -9.21
CA THR A 171 1.33 9.66 -8.70
C THR A 171 1.32 10.96 -7.89
N ALA A 172 2.47 11.47 -7.45
CA ALA A 172 2.56 12.58 -6.49
C ALA A 172 1.78 13.83 -6.90
N LYS A 173 1.90 14.28 -8.16
CA LYS A 173 1.21 15.49 -8.65
C LYS A 173 -0.30 15.29 -8.78
N MET A 174 -0.72 14.14 -9.32
CA MET A 174 -2.14 13.78 -9.42
C MET A 174 -2.79 13.71 -8.04
N ASN A 175 -2.14 13.04 -7.08
CA ASN A 175 -2.62 12.94 -5.70
C ASN A 175 -2.76 14.32 -5.03
N ALA A 176 -1.84 15.25 -5.29
CA ALA A 176 -1.95 16.62 -4.77
C ALA A 176 -3.20 17.35 -5.29
N ILE A 177 -3.52 17.20 -6.58
CA ILE A 177 -4.72 17.79 -7.20
C ILE A 177 -5.99 17.12 -6.66
N LEU A 178 -6.01 15.79 -6.63
CA LEU A 178 -7.11 15.00 -6.07
C LEU A 178 -7.42 15.41 -4.63
N ASN A 179 -6.40 15.44 -3.78
CA ASN A 179 -6.56 15.79 -2.36
C ASN A 179 -6.97 17.24 -2.15
N ARG A 180 -6.54 18.17 -3.01
CA ARG A 180 -7.06 19.55 -3.00
C ARG A 180 -8.56 19.59 -3.29
N ARG A 181 -9.02 18.81 -4.28
CA ARG A 181 -10.45 18.76 -4.63
C ARG A 181 -11.31 18.11 -3.54
N LEU A 182 -10.81 17.04 -2.92
CA LEU A 182 -11.47 16.37 -1.81
C LEU A 182 -11.57 17.28 -0.57
N ARG A 183 -10.50 17.99 -0.21
CA ARG A 183 -10.55 18.97 0.88
C ARG A 183 -11.51 20.13 0.59
N LYS A 184 -11.62 20.55 -0.68
CA LYS A 184 -12.66 21.51 -1.09
C LYS A 184 -14.08 20.96 -0.87
N PHE A 185 -14.34 19.69 -1.18
CA PHE A 185 -15.62 19.05 -0.88
C PHE A 185 -15.95 19.11 0.62
N VAL A 186 -14.98 18.85 1.51
CA VAL A 186 -15.18 18.96 2.97
C VAL A 186 -15.56 20.39 3.37
N VAL A 187 -14.87 21.40 2.84
CA VAL A 187 -15.19 22.80 3.14
C VAL A 187 -16.60 23.16 2.66
N ASP A 188 -16.94 22.80 1.42
CA ASP A 188 -18.21 23.16 0.81
C ASP A 188 -19.40 22.44 1.48
N SER A 189 -19.27 21.13 1.77
CA SER A 189 -20.32 20.36 2.46
C SER A 189 -20.60 20.88 3.87
N ARG A 190 -19.56 21.29 4.61
CA ARG A 190 -19.71 21.88 5.94
C ARG A 190 -20.36 23.26 5.90
N LYS A 191 -20.07 24.08 4.89
CA LYS A 191 -20.76 25.37 4.67
C LYS A 191 -22.25 25.15 4.39
N LEU A 192 -22.59 24.18 3.56
CA LEU A 192 -23.99 23.80 3.31
C LEU A 192 -24.66 23.34 4.61
N ALA A 193 -24.01 22.49 5.41
CA ALA A 193 -24.53 22.05 6.70
C ALA A 193 -24.78 23.22 7.67
N GLN A 194 -23.84 24.16 7.77
CA GLN A 194 -23.98 25.37 8.61
C GLN A 194 -25.10 26.30 8.13
N ALA A 195 -25.35 26.35 6.83
CA ALA A 195 -26.44 27.13 6.24
C ALA A 195 -27.81 26.42 6.29
N GLY A 196 -27.90 25.24 6.92
CA GLY A 196 -29.14 24.45 6.98
C GLY A 196 -29.52 23.78 5.65
N LYS A 197 -28.59 23.65 4.71
CA LYS A 197 -28.78 23.14 3.34
C LYS A 197 -28.18 21.74 3.16
N LYS A 198 -28.37 20.84 4.14
CA LYS A 198 -27.80 19.48 4.10
C LYS A 198 -28.35 18.65 2.93
N ASP A 199 -29.54 18.98 2.44
CA ASP A 199 -30.19 18.41 1.27
C ASP A 199 -29.46 18.69 -0.05
N GLU A 200 -28.61 19.74 -0.12
CA GLU A 200 -27.79 20.06 -1.30
C GLU A 200 -26.48 19.24 -1.37
N ILE A 201 -26.08 18.56 -0.27
CA ILE A 201 -24.81 17.82 -0.17
C ILE A 201 -24.70 16.64 -1.15
N PRO A 202 -25.75 15.82 -1.41
CA PRO A 202 -25.68 14.76 -2.41
C PRO A 202 -25.30 15.29 -3.80
N ALA A 203 -25.88 16.40 -4.24
CA ALA A 203 -25.56 17.01 -5.54
C ALA A 203 -24.11 17.53 -5.60
N LEU A 204 -23.62 18.09 -4.49
CA LEU A 204 -22.21 18.48 -4.35
C LEU A 204 -21.27 17.26 -4.45
N LYS A 205 -21.65 16.14 -3.84
CA LYS A 205 -20.88 14.89 -3.88
C LYS A 205 -20.80 14.34 -5.31
N GLU A 206 -21.92 14.29 -6.03
CA GLU A 206 -21.95 13.85 -7.44
C GLU A 206 -21.08 14.73 -8.34
N THR A 207 -21.11 16.05 -8.13
CA THR A 207 -20.24 16.98 -8.86
C THR A 207 -18.77 16.71 -8.57
N ALA A 208 -18.40 16.51 -7.30
CA ALA A 208 -17.04 16.18 -6.91
C ALA A 208 -16.58 14.84 -7.51
N LEU A 209 -17.43 13.82 -7.46
CA LEU A 209 -17.12 12.49 -7.99
C LEU A 209 -16.91 12.53 -9.50
N LYS A 210 -17.73 13.28 -10.24
CA LYS A 210 -17.55 13.51 -11.68
C LYS A 210 -16.20 14.15 -12.01
N GLU A 211 -15.82 15.19 -11.29
CA GLU A 211 -14.53 15.88 -11.50
C GLU A 211 -13.34 14.98 -11.15
N ILE A 212 -13.47 14.20 -10.09
CA ILE A 212 -12.46 13.22 -9.65
C ILE A 212 -12.32 12.09 -10.68
N TYR A 213 -13.43 11.54 -11.16
CA TYR A 213 -13.41 10.55 -12.23
C TYR A 213 -12.70 11.10 -13.48
N GLY A 214 -13.02 12.33 -13.89
CA GLY A 214 -12.36 12.98 -15.04
C GLY A 214 -10.85 13.12 -14.85
N LEU A 215 -10.39 13.50 -13.66
CA LEU A 215 -8.96 13.57 -13.32
C LEU A 215 -8.30 12.18 -13.37
N ILE A 216 -8.90 11.18 -12.72
CA ILE A 216 -8.36 9.82 -12.64
C ILE A 216 -8.32 9.19 -14.04
N ALA A 217 -9.40 9.27 -14.82
CA ALA A 217 -9.43 8.78 -16.20
C ALA A 217 -8.39 9.45 -17.11
N SER A 218 -8.15 10.75 -16.93
CA SER A 218 -7.11 11.47 -17.68
C SER A 218 -5.69 11.06 -17.27
N CYS A 219 -5.50 10.57 -16.03
CA CYS A 219 -4.19 10.14 -15.53
C CYS A 219 -3.89 8.67 -15.80
N PHE A 220 -4.85 7.78 -15.53
CA PHE A 220 -4.69 6.33 -15.57
C PHE A 220 -5.16 5.71 -16.90
N GLY A 221 -5.92 6.45 -17.72
CA GLY A 221 -6.67 5.90 -18.85
C GLY A 221 -8.04 5.35 -18.41
N LEU A 222 -8.84 4.93 -19.39
CA LEU A 222 -10.14 4.31 -19.13
C LEU A 222 -9.96 2.81 -18.90
N PRO A 223 -10.50 2.24 -17.81
CA PRO A 223 -10.52 0.80 -17.62
C PRO A 223 -11.28 0.09 -18.75
N PRO A 224 -10.73 -1.01 -19.31
CA PRO A 224 -11.44 -1.80 -20.30
C PRO A 224 -12.71 -2.43 -19.70
N GLN A 225 -13.81 -2.40 -20.45
CA GLN A 225 -15.03 -3.14 -20.12
C GLN A 225 -14.93 -4.61 -20.55
N GLU A 226 -14.18 -4.85 -21.61
CA GLU A 226 -13.81 -6.15 -22.13
C GLU A 226 -12.42 -6.08 -22.77
N PHE A 227 -11.73 -7.21 -22.89
CA PHE A 227 -10.43 -7.32 -23.55
C PHE A 227 -10.27 -8.68 -24.23
N THR A 228 -9.29 -8.79 -25.12
CA THR A 228 -8.81 -10.08 -25.61
C THR A 228 -7.70 -10.59 -24.68
N PHE A 229 -7.85 -11.80 -24.18
CA PHE A 229 -6.81 -12.50 -23.42
C PHE A 229 -6.08 -13.46 -24.34
N GLU A 230 -4.91 -13.05 -24.81
CA GLU A 230 -4.07 -13.82 -25.74
C GLU A 230 -2.73 -14.14 -25.09
N TYR A 231 -2.27 -15.38 -25.23
CA TYR A 231 -0.97 -15.80 -24.70
C TYR A 231 -0.46 -17.05 -25.42
N ASN A 232 0.85 -17.28 -25.30
CA ASN A 232 1.46 -18.57 -25.61
C ASN A 232 1.77 -19.29 -24.29
N ASP A 233 1.40 -20.57 -24.20
CA ASP A 233 1.81 -21.40 -23.08
C ASP A 233 3.30 -21.82 -23.19
N LYS A 234 3.82 -22.49 -22.17
CA LYS A 234 5.21 -22.98 -22.15
C LYS A 234 5.51 -24.03 -23.22
N ASP A 235 4.49 -24.66 -23.79
CA ASP A 235 4.62 -25.64 -24.87
C ASP A 235 4.60 -24.98 -26.26
N GLY A 236 4.39 -23.66 -26.31
CA GLY A 236 4.35 -22.87 -27.54
C GLY A 236 2.99 -22.86 -28.22
N ASN A 237 1.92 -23.34 -27.56
CA ASN A 237 0.57 -23.26 -28.12
C ASN A 237 -0.02 -21.88 -27.88
N TYR A 238 -0.65 -21.34 -28.92
CA TYR A 238 -1.38 -20.08 -28.87
C TYR A 238 -2.79 -20.30 -28.30
N HIS A 239 -3.18 -19.42 -27.38
CA HIS A 239 -4.50 -19.37 -26.76
C HIS A 239 -5.08 -17.96 -26.89
N ALA A 240 -6.38 -17.88 -27.14
CA ALA A 240 -7.09 -16.62 -27.21
C ALA A 240 -8.53 -16.76 -26.70
N GLU A 241 -8.90 -15.86 -25.79
CA GLU A 241 -10.28 -15.63 -25.36
C GLU A 241 -10.67 -14.19 -25.71
N TYR A 242 -11.77 -14.02 -26.45
CA TYR A 242 -12.23 -12.71 -26.93
C TYR A 242 -13.37 -12.16 -26.07
N ASN A 243 -13.48 -10.83 -25.98
CA ASN A 243 -14.54 -10.13 -25.24
C ASN A 243 -14.62 -10.55 -23.76
N VAL A 244 -13.46 -10.85 -23.16
CA VAL A 244 -13.36 -11.25 -21.77
C VAL A 244 -13.63 -10.05 -20.89
N LYS A 245 -14.59 -10.17 -19.98
CA LYS A 245 -14.86 -9.12 -18.98
C LYS A 245 -13.93 -9.31 -17.77
N PRO A 246 -13.47 -8.23 -17.13
CA PRO A 246 -12.60 -8.31 -15.96
C PRO A 246 -13.12 -9.19 -14.81
N LEU A 247 -14.44 -9.15 -14.54
CA LEU A 247 -15.09 -9.98 -13.51
C LEU A 247 -15.11 -11.46 -13.91
N ASP A 248 -15.41 -11.76 -15.17
CA ASP A 248 -15.42 -13.13 -15.68
C ASP A 248 -14.00 -13.72 -15.68
N PHE A 249 -12.99 -12.90 -16.00
CA PHE A 249 -11.59 -13.29 -15.92
C PHE A 249 -11.18 -13.69 -14.50
N TYR A 250 -11.59 -12.93 -13.48
CA TYR A 250 -11.38 -13.30 -12.08
C TYR A 250 -12.16 -14.56 -11.68
N ALA A 251 -13.46 -14.64 -12.01
CA ALA A 251 -14.31 -15.77 -11.66
C ALA A 251 -13.77 -17.08 -12.25
N ASN A 252 -13.25 -17.03 -13.49
CA ASN A 252 -12.65 -18.16 -14.17
C ASN A 252 -11.39 -18.69 -13.49
N LEU A 253 -10.75 -17.95 -12.58
CA LEU A 253 -9.60 -18.45 -11.82
C LEU A 253 -10.01 -19.55 -10.83
N GLY A 254 -11.24 -19.51 -10.30
CA GLY A 254 -11.70 -20.44 -9.27
C GLY A 254 -11.00 -20.23 -7.92
N ILE A 255 -10.60 -19.00 -7.64
CA ILE A 255 -9.94 -18.60 -6.38
C ILE A 255 -10.86 -17.62 -5.67
N ASP A 256 -11.20 -17.88 -4.40
CA ASP A 256 -11.88 -16.91 -3.56
C ASP A 256 -10.86 -16.18 -2.69
N LEU A 257 -10.67 -14.89 -2.95
CA LEU A 257 -9.79 -14.06 -2.14
C LEU A 257 -10.26 -13.88 -0.69
N SER A 258 -11.52 -14.22 -0.36
CA SER A 258 -12.01 -14.28 1.01
C SER A 258 -11.47 -15.43 1.84
N ASP A 259 -10.88 -16.46 1.22
CA ASP A 259 -10.24 -17.56 1.94
C ASP A 259 -8.94 -17.11 2.64
N TYR A 260 -8.40 -15.94 2.27
CA TYR A 260 -7.18 -15.38 2.82
C TYR A 260 -7.46 -14.52 4.06
N ILE A 261 -6.65 -14.71 5.09
CA ILE A 261 -6.74 -13.95 6.35
C ILE A 261 -5.54 -13.02 6.52
N SER A 262 -5.78 -11.76 6.87
CA SER A 262 -4.71 -10.81 7.22
C SER A 262 -4.25 -11.09 8.66
N VAL A 263 -3.03 -11.59 8.80
CA VAL A 263 -2.39 -11.87 10.09
C VAL A 263 -1.36 -10.78 10.39
N ILE A 264 -1.39 -10.24 11.60
CA ILE A 264 -0.48 -9.20 12.07
C ILE A 264 0.27 -9.66 13.33
N HIS A 265 1.41 -9.02 13.58
CA HIS A 265 2.09 -9.07 14.87
C HIS A 265 2.23 -7.64 15.42
N GLY A 266 1.28 -7.25 16.27
CA GLY A 266 1.26 -5.98 16.99
C GLY A 266 1.44 -6.22 18.48
N PRO A 267 2.69 -6.29 19.00
CA PRO A 267 2.99 -6.64 20.39
C PRO A 267 2.84 -5.43 21.32
N THR A 268 1.69 -4.75 21.26
CA THR A 268 1.36 -3.62 22.12
C THR A 268 0.33 -4.02 23.16
N GLU A 269 0.39 -3.42 24.36
CA GLU A 269 -0.46 -3.79 25.51
C GLU A 269 -1.96 -3.70 25.19
N ASP A 270 -2.36 -2.74 24.35
CA ASP A 270 -3.74 -2.53 23.92
C ASP A 270 -4.23 -3.56 22.86
N LYS A 271 -3.34 -4.42 22.35
CA LYS A 271 -3.64 -5.41 21.31
C LYS A 271 -3.29 -6.83 21.77
N PRO A 272 -4.04 -7.41 22.73
CA PRO A 272 -3.86 -8.81 23.09
C PRO A 272 -3.92 -9.74 21.87
N PHE A 273 -3.07 -10.77 21.86
CA PHE A 273 -3.05 -11.78 20.80
C PHE A 273 -4.36 -12.60 20.74
N HIS A 274 -4.55 -13.28 19.62
CA HIS A 274 -5.72 -14.10 19.28
C HIS A 274 -7.04 -13.32 19.29
N LYS A 275 -6.95 -12.03 18.96
CA LYS A 275 -8.07 -11.12 18.74
C LYS A 275 -7.99 -10.51 17.36
N THR A 276 -9.14 -10.11 16.84
CA THR A 276 -9.26 -9.43 15.55
C THR A 276 -9.46 -7.93 15.75
N TYR A 277 -8.78 -7.15 14.92
CA TYR A 277 -8.81 -5.69 14.96
C TYR A 277 -9.25 -5.13 13.62
N THR A 278 -9.83 -3.94 13.67
CA THR A 278 -10.06 -3.08 12.51
C THR A 278 -9.55 -1.67 12.85
N VAL A 279 -9.40 -0.82 11.84
CA VAL A 279 -8.94 0.56 12.03
C VAL A 279 -10.05 1.50 11.55
N LYS A 280 -10.51 2.38 12.43
CA LYS A 280 -11.57 3.36 12.10
C LYS A 280 -11.15 4.19 10.88
N TYR A 281 -12.05 4.32 9.92
CA TYR A 281 -11.87 5.02 8.64
C TYR A 281 -10.82 4.46 7.68
N LEU A 282 -10.17 3.33 7.99
CA LEU A 282 -9.31 2.64 7.04
C LEU A 282 -10.17 1.78 6.10
N GLY A 283 -10.22 2.17 4.83
CA GLY A 283 -10.97 1.45 3.79
C GLY A 283 -10.88 2.15 2.43
N ASN A 284 -11.50 1.55 1.42
CA ASN A 284 -11.62 2.12 0.07
C ASN A 284 -13.02 1.95 -0.52
N VAL A 285 -13.60 0.76 -0.50
CA VAL A 285 -14.91 0.46 -1.07
C VAL A 285 -15.97 0.50 0.03
N VAL A 286 -16.98 1.37 -0.09
CA VAL A 286 -18.00 1.61 0.96
C VAL A 286 -18.79 0.35 1.32
N ASP A 287 -19.13 -0.44 0.31
CA ASP A 287 -19.85 -1.71 0.39
C ASP A 287 -18.91 -2.94 0.32
N GLY A 288 -17.60 -2.73 0.54
CA GLY A 288 -16.58 -3.76 0.45
C GLY A 288 -16.33 -4.52 1.75
N GLU A 289 -15.32 -5.39 1.72
CA GLU A 289 -14.81 -6.13 2.87
C GLU A 289 -14.23 -5.19 3.93
N GLN A 290 -14.61 -5.41 5.18
CA GLN A 290 -14.01 -4.70 6.31
C GLN A 290 -12.55 -5.14 6.50
N ILE A 291 -11.68 -4.19 6.86
CA ILE A 291 -10.33 -4.52 7.33
C ILE A 291 -10.45 -5.39 8.58
N LYS A 292 -9.90 -6.61 8.52
CA LYS A 292 -9.90 -7.55 9.63
C LYS A 292 -8.50 -8.11 9.83
N LEU A 293 -7.88 -7.77 10.96
CA LEU A 293 -6.48 -8.09 11.27
C LEU A 293 -6.44 -9.04 12.46
N LEU A 294 -6.04 -10.29 12.26
CA LEU A 294 -5.84 -11.25 13.34
C LEU A 294 -4.46 -11.03 13.97
N ASN A 295 -4.40 -10.63 15.23
CA ASN A 295 -3.13 -10.42 15.92
C ASN A 295 -2.62 -11.73 16.54
N VAL A 296 -1.39 -12.12 16.24
CA VAL A 296 -0.77 -13.36 16.74
C VAL A 296 0.67 -13.15 17.21
N PRO A 297 1.22 -14.06 18.04
CA PRO A 297 2.65 -14.13 18.31
C PRO A 297 3.50 -14.28 17.04
N MET A 298 4.73 -13.76 17.06
CA MET A 298 5.60 -13.73 15.87
C MET A 298 5.99 -15.14 15.38
N ASP A 299 6.14 -16.09 16.30
CA ASP A 299 6.39 -17.50 15.99
C ASP A 299 5.20 -18.14 15.25
N GLU A 300 3.96 -17.85 15.65
CA GLU A 300 2.77 -18.30 14.91
C GLU A 300 2.68 -17.66 13.51
N LEU A 301 2.96 -16.35 13.39
CA LEU A 301 2.98 -15.66 12.09
C LEU A 301 4.02 -16.30 11.15
N LYS A 302 5.24 -16.53 11.64
CA LYS A 302 6.31 -17.20 10.86
C LYS A 302 5.93 -18.62 10.49
N ALA A 303 5.34 -19.38 11.42
CA ALA A 303 4.91 -20.75 11.16
C ALA A 303 3.85 -20.81 10.05
N ALA A 304 2.87 -19.90 10.07
CA ALA A 304 1.84 -19.81 9.03
C ALA A 304 2.45 -19.47 7.65
N ALA A 305 3.36 -18.48 7.59
CA ALA A 305 4.05 -18.13 6.35
C ALA A 305 4.88 -19.30 5.80
N ILE A 306 5.63 -20.01 6.65
CA ILE A 306 6.41 -21.19 6.25
C ILE A 306 5.51 -22.31 5.76
N ALA A 307 4.37 -22.56 6.41
CA ALA A 307 3.42 -23.57 5.97
C ALA A 307 2.88 -23.26 4.56
N GLN A 308 2.45 -22.03 4.33
CA GLN A 308 1.97 -21.58 3.01
C GLN A 308 3.04 -21.72 1.93
N MET A 309 4.30 -21.37 2.23
CA MET A 309 5.41 -21.57 1.28
C MET A 309 5.70 -23.04 1.01
N LYS A 310 5.60 -23.94 2.01
CA LYS A 310 5.77 -25.39 1.81
C LYS A 310 4.68 -25.98 0.92
N ASP A 311 3.48 -25.40 0.95
CA ASP A 311 2.37 -25.77 0.06
C ASP A 311 2.53 -25.18 -1.36
N GLY A 312 3.61 -24.45 -1.63
CA GLY A 312 3.94 -23.91 -2.94
C GLY A 312 3.30 -22.56 -3.24
N TYR A 313 2.81 -21.85 -2.21
CA TYR A 313 2.12 -20.58 -2.37
C TYR A 313 2.96 -19.41 -1.86
N PRO A 314 3.10 -18.32 -2.64
CA PRO A 314 3.78 -17.11 -2.18
C PRO A 314 2.97 -16.41 -1.08
N VAL A 315 3.65 -15.65 -0.21
CA VAL A 315 3.05 -14.94 0.92
C VAL A 315 3.09 -13.43 0.68
N TRP A 316 1.93 -12.78 0.71
CA TRP A 316 1.86 -11.32 0.81
C TRP A 316 2.22 -10.89 2.23
N PHE A 317 3.13 -9.94 2.39
CA PHE A 317 3.48 -9.41 3.71
C PHE A 317 3.74 -7.91 3.68
N GLY A 318 3.46 -7.24 4.80
CA GLY A 318 3.83 -5.86 5.07
C GLY A 318 4.96 -5.77 6.09
N CYS A 319 5.88 -4.82 5.89
CA CYS A 319 6.97 -4.53 6.81
C CYS A 319 7.39 -3.06 6.73
N ASP A 320 8.15 -2.58 7.71
CA ASP A 320 8.88 -1.32 7.61
C ASP A 320 10.18 -1.55 6.82
N CYS A 321 10.09 -1.47 5.50
CA CYS A 321 11.19 -1.80 4.58
C CYS A 321 12.38 -0.81 4.61
N GLY A 322 12.31 0.24 5.44
CA GLY A 322 13.37 1.23 5.62
C GLY A 322 14.29 0.98 6.81
N LYS A 323 13.96 0.04 7.70
CA LYS A 323 14.77 -0.25 8.90
C LYS A 323 15.86 -1.26 8.58
N ASP A 324 17.07 -0.95 9.06
CA ASP A 324 18.27 -1.79 8.97
C ASP A 324 18.53 -2.38 7.57
N ALA A 325 18.18 -1.62 6.53
CA ALA A 325 18.15 -2.07 5.15
C ALA A 325 19.31 -1.52 4.32
N ASP A 326 19.96 -2.41 3.56
CA ASP A 326 20.86 -2.06 2.46
C ASP A 326 20.13 -2.33 1.15
N ARG A 327 19.60 -1.26 0.54
CA ARG A 327 18.78 -1.35 -0.67
C ARG A 327 19.59 -1.61 -1.93
N ASP A 328 20.90 -1.36 -1.90
CA ASP A 328 21.78 -1.60 -3.05
C ASP A 328 22.10 -3.09 -3.19
N THR A 329 22.26 -3.79 -2.06
CA THR A 329 22.50 -5.24 -2.03
C THR A 329 21.27 -6.09 -1.76
N GLY A 330 20.18 -5.48 -1.28
CA GLY A 330 18.94 -6.19 -0.94
C GLY A 330 19.05 -6.98 0.36
N LEU A 331 19.74 -6.46 1.36
CA LEU A 331 19.86 -7.05 2.69
C LEU A 331 18.98 -6.31 3.71
N TRP A 332 18.29 -7.07 4.54
CA TRP A 332 17.45 -6.64 5.67
C TRP A 332 17.73 -7.52 6.88
#